data_AF-A0A1E3VJ45-F1
#
_entry.id   AF-A0A1E3VJ45-F1
#
_cell.length_a   1.000
_cell.length_b   1.000
_cell.length_c   1.000
_cell.angle_alpha   90.00
_cell.angle_beta   90.00
_cell.angle_gamma   90.00
#
_symmetry.space_group_name_H-M   'P 1'
#
loop_
_entity.id
_entity.type
_entity.pdbx_description
1 polymer ?
#
loop_
_entity_poly.entity_id
_entity_poly.type
_entity_poly.pdbx_seq_one_letter_code
_entity_poly.pdbx_strand_id
1 'polypeptide(L)'
;MAEGAARKAADDMRRDLLEAVRQAMAEGRSLESFRDDYLRIIERYGWMAPGDNPGWHAELVYRVQTANAHAAGRWAQIQRVKTLRPYLRYVTAGDHKVRHTHREWHGIVLPVDHRFWLTHYTPNGFGCRCYVQSVGPRDLKRYGWTITPDDDPALTIPPDKGWEGNVGIAWERLRAA
;
A
#
# COMPACT_ATOMS: atom_id res chain seq x y z
N MET A 1 10.86 24.82 21.80
CA MET A 1 12.20 24.53 21.26
C MET A 1 12.50 23.03 21.24
N ALA A 2 12.43 22.31 22.38
CA ALA A 2 12.71 20.86 22.46
C ALA A 2 11.75 19.98 21.64
N GLU A 3 10.45 20.28 21.63
CA GLU A 3 9.43 19.53 20.87
C GLU A 3 9.64 19.63 19.35
N GLY A 4 10.11 20.77 18.85
CA GLY A 4 10.46 20.97 17.45
C GLY A 4 11.71 20.19 17.02
N ALA A 5 12.71 20.07 17.90
CA ALA A 5 13.91 19.29 17.65
C ALA A 5 13.61 17.78 17.62
N ALA A 6 12.80 17.28 18.56
CA ALA A 6 12.36 15.89 18.58
C ALA A 6 11.54 15.51 17.34
N ARG A 7 10.61 16.39 16.93
CA ARG A 7 9.83 16.21 15.69
C ARG A 7 10.73 16.15 14.46
N LYS A 8 11.70 17.07 14.35
CA LYS A 8 12.67 17.08 13.25
C LYS A 8 13.48 15.78 13.20
N ALA A 9 13.99 15.32 14.34
CA ALA A 9 14.74 14.07 14.42
C ALA A 9 13.90 12.85 13.98
N ALA A 10 12.61 12.79 14.38
CA ALA A 10 11.71 11.74 13.93
C ALA A 10 11.43 11.79 12.42
N ASP A 11 11.25 13.00 11.86
CA ASP A 11 11.06 13.18 10.42
C ASP A 11 12.33 12.82 9.61
N ASP A 12 13.51 13.15 10.13
CA ASP A 12 14.81 12.80 9.54
C ASP A 12 15.04 11.27 9.59
N MET A 13 14.80 10.63 10.73
CA MET A 13 14.86 9.17 10.85
C MET A 13 13.91 8.47 9.87
N ARG A 14 12.66 8.97 9.76
CA ARG A 14 11.69 8.43 8.80
C ARG A 14 12.20 8.53 7.36
N ARG A 15 12.81 9.66 6.99
CA ARG A 15 13.41 9.86 5.66
C ARG A 15 14.52 8.84 5.41
N ASP A 16 15.45 8.68 6.35
CA ASP A 16 16.57 7.74 6.22
C ASP A 16 16.08 6.28 6.08
N LEU A 17 15.05 5.89 6.84
CA LEU A 17 14.44 4.56 6.74
C LEU A 17 13.77 4.33 5.37
N LEU A 18 13.03 5.32 4.86
CA LEU A 18 12.40 5.22 3.54
C LEU A 18 13.44 5.14 2.42
N GLU A 19 14.54 5.89 2.55
CA GLU A 19 15.66 5.84 1.62
C GLU A 19 16.35 4.47 1.62
N ALA A 20 16.56 3.88 2.80
CA ALA A 20 17.09 2.51 2.91
C ALA A 20 16.18 1.48 2.23
N VAL A 21 14.85 1.59 2.36
CA VAL A 21 13.91 0.72 1.62
C VAL A 21 14.06 0.94 0.12
N ARG A 22 14.12 2.20 -0.34
CA ARG A 22 14.25 2.54 -1.76
C ARG A 22 15.52 1.94 -2.37
N GLN A 23 16.65 2.07 -1.69
CA GLN A 23 17.93 1.49 -2.12
C GLN A 23 17.85 -0.04 -2.18
N ALA A 24 17.28 -0.66 -1.14
CA ALA A 24 17.11 -2.11 -1.11
C ALA A 24 16.27 -2.62 -2.29
N MET A 25 15.18 -1.93 -2.64
CA MET A 25 14.37 -2.24 -3.81
C MET A 25 15.10 -2.01 -5.14
N ALA A 26 15.85 -0.91 -5.27
CA ALA A 26 16.52 -0.53 -6.51
C ALA A 26 17.72 -1.43 -6.84
N GLU A 27 18.44 -1.88 -5.81
CA GLU A 27 19.66 -2.68 -5.93
C GLU A 27 19.40 -4.19 -5.77
N GLY A 28 18.16 -4.59 -5.50
CA GLY A 28 17.79 -5.98 -5.27
C GLY A 28 18.40 -6.57 -3.99
N ARG A 29 18.65 -5.74 -2.97
CA ARG A 29 19.24 -6.19 -1.69
C ARG A 29 18.26 -7.07 -0.91
N SER A 30 18.81 -7.97 -0.09
CA SER A 30 18.03 -8.86 0.76
C SER A 30 17.37 -8.11 1.92
N LEU A 31 16.32 -8.70 2.50
CA LEU A 31 15.70 -8.22 3.73
C LEU A 31 16.71 -8.13 4.89
N GLU A 32 17.65 -9.08 4.95
CA GLU A 32 18.72 -9.11 5.94
C GLU A 32 19.59 -7.86 5.84
N SER A 33 19.97 -7.51 4.62
CA SER A 33 20.74 -6.31 4.36
C SER A 33 19.98 -5.03 4.73
N PHE A 34 18.65 -4.98 4.54
CA PHE A 34 17.84 -3.87 5.02
C PHE A 34 17.79 -3.82 6.55
N ARG A 35 17.73 -4.98 7.22
CA ARG A 35 17.70 -5.07 8.69
C ARG A 35 18.94 -4.43 9.31
N ASP A 36 20.12 -4.64 8.73
CA ASP A 36 21.37 -4.03 9.21
C ASP A 36 21.35 -2.49 9.08
N ASP A 37 20.85 -1.96 7.96
CA ASP A 37 20.70 -0.53 7.76
C ASP A 37 19.67 0.07 8.73
N TYR A 38 18.55 -0.63 8.91
CA TYR A 38 17.51 -0.24 9.85
C TYR A 38 18.08 -0.11 11.27
N LEU A 39 18.84 -1.11 11.76
CA LEU A 39 19.45 -1.08 13.10
C LEU A 39 20.41 0.11 13.27
N ARG A 40 21.25 0.36 12.27
CA ARG A 40 22.18 1.48 12.24
C ARG A 40 21.48 2.83 12.25
N ILE A 41 20.37 2.95 11.53
CA ILE A 41 19.58 4.19 11.47
C ILE A 41 18.93 4.45 12.82
N ILE A 42 18.23 3.49 13.41
CA ILE A 42 17.54 3.73 14.69
C ILE A 42 18.53 4.05 15.82
N GLU A 43 19.71 3.42 15.83
CA GLU A 43 20.78 3.71 16.78
C GLU A 43 21.30 5.15 16.63
N ARG A 44 21.54 5.60 15.39
CA ARG A 44 21.97 6.99 15.09
C ARG A 44 21.01 8.03 15.68
N TYR A 45 19.71 7.76 15.63
CA TYR A 45 18.68 8.68 16.14
C TYR A 45 18.32 8.41 17.61
N GLY A 46 18.99 7.47 18.29
CA GLY A 46 18.72 7.11 19.68
C GLY A 46 17.33 6.51 19.90
N TRP A 47 16.72 5.94 18.86
CA TRP A 47 15.38 5.38 18.94
C TRP A 47 15.42 3.89 19.25
N MET A 48 14.64 3.48 20.24
CA MET A 48 14.43 2.08 20.58
C MET A 48 13.25 1.54 19.78
N ALA A 49 13.50 0.50 18.97
CA ALA A 49 12.42 -0.21 18.31
C ALA A 49 11.47 -0.84 19.33
N PRO A 50 10.17 -0.92 19.02
CA PRO A 50 9.21 -1.58 19.89
C PRO A 50 9.50 -3.08 20.04
N GLY A 51 9.33 -3.59 21.25
CA GLY A 51 9.56 -5.00 21.61
C GLY A 51 11.04 -5.38 21.78
N ASP A 52 11.28 -6.58 22.30
CA ASP A 52 12.63 -7.03 22.69
C ASP A 52 13.56 -7.36 21.50
N ASN A 53 13.00 -7.48 20.28
CA ASN A 53 13.77 -7.82 19.07
C ASN A 53 13.49 -6.82 17.93
N PRO A 54 14.41 -5.91 17.60
CA PRO A 54 14.20 -4.93 16.53
C PRO A 54 14.00 -5.56 15.13
N GLY A 55 14.38 -6.83 14.94
CA GLY A 55 14.29 -7.52 13.65
C GLY A 55 12.87 -7.65 13.10
N TRP A 56 11.86 -7.88 13.95
CA TRP A 56 10.47 -7.99 13.48
C TRP A 56 9.96 -6.65 12.95
N HIS A 57 10.38 -5.53 13.56
CA HIS A 57 9.95 -4.21 13.13
C HIS A 57 10.66 -3.81 11.82
N ALA A 58 11.94 -4.16 11.66
CA ALA A 58 12.64 -4.00 10.39
C ALA A 58 11.90 -4.73 9.25
N GLU A 59 11.54 -6.01 9.46
CA GLU A 59 10.76 -6.77 8.47
C GLU A 59 9.40 -6.12 8.17
N LEU A 60 8.70 -5.65 9.21
CA LEU A 60 7.42 -4.97 9.05
C LEU A 60 7.56 -3.71 8.19
N VAL A 61 8.53 -2.85 8.50
CA VAL A 61 8.80 -1.62 7.75
C VAL A 61 9.12 -1.96 6.30
N TYR A 62 10.06 -2.88 6.07
CA TYR A 62 10.45 -3.29 4.73
C TYR A 62 9.26 -3.77 3.91
N ARG A 63 8.45 -4.70 4.45
CA ARG A 63 7.31 -5.29 3.76
C ARG A 63 6.23 -4.26 3.44
N VAL A 64 5.89 -3.40 4.40
CA VAL A 64 4.85 -2.38 4.22
C VAL A 64 5.27 -1.34 3.19
N GLN A 65 6.47 -0.81 3.31
CA GLN A 65 6.94 0.24 2.41
C GLN A 65 7.17 -0.27 0.98
N THR A 66 7.69 -1.50 0.83
CA THR A 66 7.83 -2.16 -0.47
C THR A 66 6.46 -2.39 -1.13
N ALA A 67 5.46 -2.88 -0.38
CA ALA A 67 4.11 -3.06 -0.89
C ALA A 67 3.47 -1.73 -1.34
N ASN A 68 3.64 -0.67 -0.54
CA ASN A 68 3.17 0.68 -0.87
C ASN A 68 3.82 1.21 -2.15
N ALA A 69 5.15 1.10 -2.28
CA ALA A 69 5.88 1.54 -3.46
C ALA A 69 5.41 0.82 -4.74
N HIS A 70 5.23 -0.50 -4.68
CA HIS A 70 4.68 -1.26 -5.81
C HIS A 70 3.25 -0.84 -6.14
N ALA A 71 2.38 -0.65 -5.14
CA ALA A 71 1.02 -0.20 -5.36
C ALA A 71 0.97 1.21 -5.98
N ALA A 72 1.81 2.15 -5.53
CA ALA A 72 1.91 3.48 -6.13
C ALA A 72 2.34 3.41 -7.61
N GLY A 73 3.33 2.57 -7.93
CA GLY A 73 3.76 2.34 -9.31
C GLY A 73 2.66 1.76 -10.19
N ARG A 74 1.89 0.78 -9.67
CA ARG A 74 0.73 0.20 -10.36
C ARG A 74 -0.39 1.23 -10.57
N TRP A 75 -0.65 2.10 -9.60
CA TRP A 75 -1.63 3.17 -9.75
C TRP A 75 -1.26 4.11 -10.90
N ALA A 76 0.00 4.54 -10.97
CA ALA A 76 0.46 5.38 -12.07
C ALA A 76 0.33 4.67 -13.44
N GLN A 77 0.59 3.35 -13.50
CA GLN A 77 0.35 2.56 -14.72
C GLN A 77 -1.14 2.52 -15.09
N ILE A 78 -2.02 2.27 -14.11
CA ILE A 78 -3.48 2.28 -14.28
C ILE A 78 -3.94 3.61 -14.86
N GLN A 79 -3.51 4.74 -14.27
CA GLN A 79 -3.92 6.07 -14.73
C GLN A 79 -3.52 6.32 -16.19
N ARG A 80 -2.35 5.85 -16.63
CA ARG A 80 -1.90 5.98 -18.03
C ARG A 80 -2.74 5.20 -19.03
N VAL A 81 -3.39 4.11 -18.61
CA VAL A 81 -4.12 3.21 -19.51
C VAL A 81 -5.64 3.22 -19.26
N LYS A 82 -6.14 4.08 -18.37
CA LYS A 82 -7.55 4.07 -17.95
C LYS A 82 -8.54 4.33 -19.08
N THR A 83 -8.14 4.98 -20.16
CA THR A 83 -8.98 5.14 -21.36
C THR A 83 -9.24 3.81 -22.06
N LEU A 84 -8.26 2.90 -22.06
CA LEU A 84 -8.36 1.56 -22.66
C LEU A 84 -8.87 0.52 -21.66
N ARG A 85 -8.58 0.72 -20.38
CA ARG A 85 -8.95 -0.17 -19.26
C ARG A 85 -9.62 0.64 -18.15
N PRO A 86 -10.88 1.06 -18.34
CA PRO A 86 -11.55 2.03 -17.49
C PRO A 86 -12.06 1.47 -16.17
N TYR A 87 -11.89 0.16 -15.93
CA TYR A 87 -12.36 -0.49 -14.72
C TYR A 87 -11.21 -1.06 -13.90
N LEU A 88 -11.44 -1.18 -12.60
CA LEU A 88 -10.57 -1.84 -11.65
C LEU A 88 -11.36 -2.95 -10.96
N ARG A 89 -10.69 -4.09 -10.72
CA ARG A 89 -11.23 -5.20 -9.94
C ARG A 89 -10.43 -5.39 -8.67
N TYR A 90 -11.11 -5.44 -7.52
CA TYR A 90 -10.48 -5.77 -6.25
C TYR A 90 -10.30 -7.30 -6.15
N VAL A 91 -9.07 -7.74 -5.86
CA VAL A 91 -8.73 -9.17 -5.82
C VAL A 91 -8.02 -9.50 -4.52
N THR A 92 -8.45 -10.58 -3.87
CA THR A 92 -7.80 -11.11 -2.67
C THR A 92 -6.93 -12.32 -3.01
N ALA A 93 -6.05 -12.71 -2.08
CA ALA A 93 -5.27 -13.95 -2.22
C ALA A 93 -6.12 -15.23 -2.24
N GLY A 94 -7.39 -15.16 -1.83
CA GLY A 94 -8.35 -16.28 -1.90
C GLY A 94 -8.18 -17.38 -0.86
N ASP A 95 -7.27 -17.23 0.11
CA ASP A 95 -7.05 -18.24 1.16
C ASP A 95 -7.67 -17.86 2.52
N HIS A 96 -7.54 -18.77 3.50
CA HIS A 96 -8.06 -18.62 4.85
C HIS A 96 -7.43 -17.46 5.66
N LYS A 97 -6.27 -16.93 5.24
CA LYS A 97 -5.58 -15.84 5.93
C LYS A 97 -6.06 -14.45 5.48
N VAL A 98 -6.90 -14.37 4.45
CA VAL A 98 -7.57 -13.11 4.08
C VAL A 98 -8.52 -12.71 5.22
N ARG A 99 -8.60 -11.42 5.56
CA ARG A 99 -9.57 -10.93 6.55
C ARG A 99 -10.99 -11.06 6.01
N HIS A 100 -11.96 -11.27 6.90
CA HIS A 100 -13.38 -11.36 6.50
C HIS A 100 -13.82 -10.11 5.74
N THR A 101 -13.55 -8.91 6.28
CA THR A 101 -13.85 -7.64 5.62
C THR A 101 -13.26 -7.54 4.22
N HIS A 102 -12.03 -8.01 4.01
CA HIS A 102 -11.38 -7.95 2.70
C HIS A 102 -11.95 -8.97 1.72
N ARG A 103 -12.48 -10.11 2.20
CA ARG A 103 -13.17 -11.10 1.36
C ARG A 103 -14.44 -10.53 0.73
N GLU A 104 -15.17 -9.70 1.47
CA GLU A 104 -16.38 -9.03 0.96
C GLU A 104 -16.08 -8.14 -0.26
N TRP A 105 -14.85 -7.63 -0.38
CA TRP A 105 -14.45 -6.85 -1.55
C TRP A 105 -14.00 -7.68 -2.74
N HIS A 106 -13.79 -8.99 -2.59
CA HIS A 106 -13.29 -9.80 -3.68
C HIS A 106 -14.26 -9.77 -4.87
N GLY A 107 -13.77 -9.33 -6.02
CA GLY A 107 -14.56 -9.28 -7.24
C GLY A 107 -15.36 -8.01 -7.44
N ILE A 108 -15.30 -7.03 -6.52
CA ILE A 108 -15.80 -5.67 -6.79
C ILE A 108 -15.14 -5.16 -8.07
N VAL A 109 -15.95 -4.71 -9.02
CA VAL A 109 -15.52 -4.08 -10.27
C VAL A 109 -16.11 -2.69 -10.35
N LEU A 110 -15.26 -1.67 -10.38
CA LEU A 110 -15.70 -0.28 -10.40
C LEU A 110 -14.88 0.53 -11.41
N PRO A 111 -15.41 1.64 -11.95
CA PRO A 111 -14.62 2.58 -12.73
C PRO A 111 -13.35 3.02 -11.98
N VAL A 112 -12.26 3.29 -12.72
CA VAL A 112 -10.97 3.73 -12.14
C VAL A 112 -11.13 4.97 -11.25
N ASP A 113 -12.02 5.89 -11.63
CA ASP A 113 -12.23 7.16 -10.93
C ASP A 113 -13.34 7.07 -9.85
N HIS A 114 -13.85 5.87 -9.55
CA HIS A 114 -14.88 5.69 -8.51
C HIS A 114 -14.33 5.96 -7.10
N ARG A 115 -15.15 6.60 -6.24
CA ARG A 115 -14.75 7.06 -4.90
C ARG A 115 -14.23 5.96 -3.97
N PHE A 116 -14.65 4.72 -4.16
CA PHE A 116 -14.15 3.55 -3.41
C PHE A 116 -12.62 3.46 -3.44
N TRP A 117 -11.99 3.80 -4.58
CA TRP A 117 -10.54 3.74 -4.73
C TRP A 117 -9.80 4.87 -4.00
N LEU A 118 -10.50 5.85 -3.44
CA LEU A 118 -9.87 6.88 -2.60
C LEU A 118 -9.46 6.31 -1.23
N THR A 119 -10.16 5.29 -0.75
CA THR A 119 -9.98 4.71 0.58
C THR A 119 -9.58 3.24 0.57
N HIS A 120 -9.96 2.47 -0.46
CA HIS A 120 -9.80 1.02 -0.48
C HIS A 120 -8.72 0.54 -1.47
N TYR A 121 -7.79 1.41 -1.87
CA TYR A 121 -6.72 1.01 -2.78
C TYR A 121 -5.57 0.36 -2.00
N THR A 122 -5.32 -0.91 -2.32
CA THR A 122 -4.39 -1.78 -1.58
C THR A 122 -2.99 -1.17 -1.42
N PRO A 123 -2.29 -1.47 -0.31
CA PRO A 123 -2.69 -2.35 0.79
C PRO A 123 -3.70 -1.73 1.77
N ASN A 124 -4.60 -2.56 2.32
CA ASN A 124 -5.68 -2.13 3.23
C ASN A 124 -5.52 -2.69 4.66
N GLY A 125 -4.28 -2.95 5.09
CA GLY A 125 -4.00 -3.56 6.38
C GLY A 125 -2.62 -4.19 6.47
N PHE A 126 -2.15 -4.45 7.69
CA PHE A 126 -0.91 -5.20 7.91
C PHE A 126 -1.02 -6.61 7.33
N GLY A 127 0.00 -7.02 6.56
CA GLY A 127 0.00 -8.34 5.91
C GLY A 127 -1.09 -8.51 4.84
N CYS A 128 -1.66 -7.41 4.32
CA CYS A 128 -2.61 -7.46 3.22
C CYS A 128 -1.95 -8.11 1.99
N ARG A 129 -2.63 -9.11 1.41
CA ARG A 129 -2.22 -9.81 0.17
C ARG A 129 -3.26 -9.64 -0.94
N CYS A 130 -4.06 -8.59 -0.81
CA CYS A 130 -4.99 -8.17 -1.85
C CYS A 130 -4.26 -7.28 -2.86
N TYR A 131 -4.80 -7.20 -4.08
CA TYR A 131 -4.31 -6.33 -5.13
C TYR A 131 -5.48 -5.81 -5.98
N VAL A 132 -5.22 -4.74 -6.71
CA VAL A 132 -6.17 -4.17 -7.66
C VAL A 132 -5.73 -4.50 -9.08
N GLN A 133 -6.62 -5.10 -9.85
CA GLN A 133 -6.41 -5.51 -11.23
C GLN A 133 -7.00 -4.48 -12.19
N SER A 134 -6.25 -4.05 -13.21
CA SER A 134 -6.77 -3.23 -14.30
C SER A 134 -7.59 -4.08 -15.27
N VAL A 135 -8.80 -3.63 -15.59
CA VAL A 135 -9.82 -4.40 -16.33
C VAL A 135 -10.34 -3.56 -17.50
N GLY A 136 -10.35 -4.17 -18.68
CA GLY A 136 -10.95 -3.61 -19.88
C GLY A 136 -12.32 -4.22 -20.22
N PRO A 137 -13.09 -3.62 -21.15
CA PRO A 137 -14.40 -4.15 -21.55
C PRO A 137 -14.34 -5.60 -22.09
N ARG A 138 -13.22 -5.97 -22.74
CA ARG A 138 -12.99 -7.34 -23.21
C ARG A 138 -12.86 -8.34 -22.07
N ASP A 139 -12.26 -7.93 -20.94
CA ASP A 139 -12.11 -8.79 -19.76
C ASP A 139 -13.48 -9.02 -19.11
N LEU A 140 -14.30 -7.95 -18.98
CA LEU A 140 -15.67 -8.07 -18.48
C LEU A 140 -16.48 -9.09 -19.28
N LYS A 141 -16.47 -8.97 -20.62
CA LYS A 141 -17.15 -9.92 -21.51
C LYS A 141 -16.58 -11.33 -21.40
N ARG A 142 -15.26 -11.48 -21.36
CA ARG A 142 -14.58 -12.78 -21.34
C ARG A 142 -14.87 -13.56 -20.06
N TYR A 143 -14.86 -12.89 -18.92
CA TYR A 143 -15.00 -13.52 -17.60
C TYR A 143 -16.41 -13.39 -17.02
N GLY A 144 -17.33 -12.73 -17.72
CA GLY A 144 -18.70 -12.51 -17.26
C GLY A 144 -18.80 -11.58 -16.04
N TRP A 145 -17.82 -10.70 -15.84
CA TRP A 145 -17.85 -9.75 -14.73
C TRP A 145 -18.76 -8.58 -15.05
N THR A 146 -19.55 -8.15 -14.07
CA THR A 146 -20.39 -6.97 -14.13
C THR A 146 -19.81 -5.85 -13.27
N ILE A 147 -20.14 -4.61 -13.61
CA ILE A 147 -19.81 -3.46 -12.75
C ILE A 147 -20.64 -3.59 -11.48
N THR A 148 -20.00 -3.44 -10.33
CA THR A 148 -20.65 -3.47 -9.02
C THR A 148 -21.59 -2.25 -8.90
N PRO A 149 -22.87 -2.45 -8.52
CA PRO A 149 -23.79 -1.35 -8.25
C PRO A 149 -23.30 -0.42 -7.12
N ASP A 150 -23.60 0.87 -7.20
CA ASP A 150 -23.16 1.87 -6.21
C ASP A 150 -23.83 1.67 -4.83
N ASP A 151 -24.94 0.93 -4.77
CA ASP A 151 -25.68 0.58 -3.56
C ASP A 151 -25.28 -0.79 -2.97
N ASP A 152 -24.26 -1.45 -3.54
CA ASP A 152 -23.74 -2.70 -3.00
C ASP A 152 -23.22 -2.49 -1.56
N PRO A 153 -23.75 -3.24 -0.57
CA PRO A 153 -23.38 -3.08 0.83
C PRO A 153 -21.86 -3.25 1.10
N ALA A 154 -21.16 -4.05 0.30
CA ALA A 154 -19.72 -4.27 0.45
C ALA A 154 -18.91 -2.97 0.27
N LEU A 155 -19.43 -1.99 -0.47
CA LEU A 155 -18.80 -0.68 -0.67
C LEU A 155 -18.78 0.18 0.61
N THR A 156 -19.59 -0.17 1.61
CA THR A 156 -19.69 0.56 2.88
C THR A 156 -18.77 0.01 3.97
N ILE A 157 -18.20 -1.19 3.78
CA ILE A 157 -17.30 -1.81 4.73
C ILE A 157 -15.97 -1.05 4.71
N PRO A 158 -15.48 -0.49 5.84
CA PRO A 158 -14.26 0.30 5.85
C PRO A 158 -12.98 -0.57 5.77
N PRO A 159 -11.86 0.01 5.28
CA PRO A 159 -10.52 -0.56 5.43
C PRO A 159 -10.15 -0.83 6.89
N ASP A 160 -9.06 -1.56 7.11
CA ASP A 160 -8.49 -1.69 8.46
C ASP A 160 -8.13 -0.28 8.97
N LYS A 161 -8.43 0.02 10.24
CA LYS A 161 -8.20 1.34 10.83
C LYS A 161 -6.76 1.82 10.60
N GLY A 162 -6.60 3.01 10.03
CA GLY A 162 -5.31 3.62 9.71
C GLY A 162 -4.72 3.19 8.37
N TRP A 163 -5.46 2.42 7.58
CA TRP A 163 -5.11 2.00 6.22
C TRP A 163 -6.07 2.55 5.17
N GLU A 164 -6.95 3.47 5.55
CA GLU A 164 -7.82 4.17 4.62
C GLU A 164 -6.97 5.08 3.73
N GLY A 165 -6.98 4.82 2.42
CA GLY A 165 -6.35 5.72 1.47
C GLY A 165 -6.06 5.11 0.11
N ASN A 166 -5.30 5.89 -0.67
CA ASN A 166 -4.73 5.45 -1.91
C ASN A 166 -3.28 5.94 -2.01
N VAL A 167 -2.36 5.01 -1.87
CA VAL A 167 -0.92 5.31 -1.85
C VAL A 167 -0.45 5.93 -3.19
N GLY A 168 -1.11 5.60 -4.30
CA GLY A 168 -0.83 6.16 -5.61
C GLY A 168 -1.19 7.65 -5.70
N ILE A 169 -2.36 8.02 -5.18
CA ILE A 169 -2.79 9.43 -5.11
C ILE A 169 -1.91 10.22 -4.13
N ALA A 170 -1.61 9.65 -2.97
CA ALA A 170 -0.71 10.29 -1.99
C ALA A 170 0.67 10.56 -2.61
N TRP A 171 1.21 9.62 -3.38
CA TRP A 171 2.47 9.77 -4.10
C TRP A 171 2.42 10.83 -5.20
N GLU A 172 1.35 10.90 -5.99
CA GLU A 172 1.18 11.92 -7.02
C GLU A 172 1.20 13.33 -6.43
N ARG A 173 0.54 13.54 -5.28
CA ARG A 173 0.58 14.84 -4.58
C ARG A 173 1.98 15.22 -4.12
N LEU A 174 2.78 14.27 -3.64
CA LEU A 174 4.16 14.52 -3.21
C LEU A 174 5.10 14.89 -4.38
N ARG A 175 4.82 14.43 -5.60
CA ARG A 175 5.62 14.81 -6.79
C ARG A 175 5.23 16.17 -7.37
N ALA A 176 4.04 16.66 -7.04
CA ALA A 176 3.51 17.93 -7.54
C ALA A 176 3.77 19.11 -6.59
N ALA A 177 4.26 18.83 -5.37
CA ALA A 177 4.64 19.82 -4.35
C ALA A 177 6.16 20.02 -4.33
#